data_AF-A0A8S3Z050-F1
#
_entry.id   AF-A0A8S3Z050-F1
#
_cell.length_a   1.000
_cell.length_b   1.000
_cell.length_c   1.000
_cell.angle_alpha   90.00
_cell.angle_beta   90.00
_cell.angle_gamma   90.00
#
_symmetry.space_group_name_H-M   'P 1'
#
loop_
_entity.id
_entity.type
_entity.pdbx_description
1 polymer ?
#
loop_
_entity_poly.entity_id
_entity_poly.type
_entity_poly.pdbx_seq_one_letter_code
_entity_poly.pdbx_strand_id
1 'polypeptide(L)'
;MTSEGPRRHGQMKILLTILCAKNIGKKDFFRLPDPFAKITVDGSGQCHSTDVCKNTLDPKWNQHYDLYVGPKDSITISVWNHKKIHKKQGAGFLGCVKIMSNTIQQLKDTG
;
A
#
# COMPACT_ATOMS: atom_id res chain seq x y z
N MET A 1 -12.23 -20.81 13.79
CA MET A 1 -10.87 -21.24 13.40
C MET A 1 -10.16 -20.05 12.75
N THR A 2 -9.59 -19.16 13.55
CA THR A 2 -8.76 -18.05 13.06
C THR A 2 -7.32 -18.53 13.14
N SER A 3 -6.68 -18.73 11.98
CA SER A 3 -5.26 -19.10 11.92
C SER A 3 -4.43 -17.92 12.41
N GLU A 4 -4.04 -17.93 13.69
CA GLU A 4 -2.90 -17.12 14.12
C GLU A 4 -1.67 -17.67 13.39
N GLY A 5 -1.16 -16.91 12.43
CA GLY A 5 0.14 -17.21 11.82
C GLY A 5 1.22 -17.31 12.91
N PRO A 6 2.34 -17.98 12.62
CA PRO A 6 3.39 -18.18 13.61
C PRO A 6 3.78 -16.82 14.20
N ARG A 7 3.65 -16.65 15.51
CA ARG A 7 4.10 -15.45 16.23
C ARG A 7 5.60 -15.35 16.03
N ARG A 8 6.01 -14.63 14.98
CA ARG A 8 7.43 -14.43 14.65
C ARG A 8 7.98 -13.47 15.69
N HIS A 9 8.73 -14.01 16.65
CA HIS A 9 9.45 -13.25 17.65
C HIS A 9 10.18 -12.06 16.99
N GLY A 10 9.94 -10.84 17.49
CA GLY A 10 10.56 -9.61 16.98
C GLY A 10 9.74 -8.82 15.94
N GLN A 11 8.54 -9.27 15.57
CA GLN A 11 7.64 -8.44 14.75
C GLN A 11 6.94 -7.36 15.59
N MET A 12 6.90 -6.14 15.06
CA MET A 12 6.18 -5.01 15.65
C MET A 12 4.87 -4.77 14.91
N LYS A 13 3.83 -4.38 15.65
CA LYS A 13 2.55 -3.96 15.07
C LYS A 13 2.64 -2.48 14.70
N ILE A 14 2.33 -2.15 13.45
CA ILE A 14 2.27 -0.77 12.93
C ILE A 14 0.86 -0.51 12.41
N LEU A 15 0.25 0.60 12.84
CA LEU A 15 -1.02 1.08 12.28
C LEU A 15 -0.71 1.99 11.08
N LEU A 16 -0.80 1.43 9.87
CA LEU A 16 -0.60 2.19 8.64
C LEU A 16 -1.92 2.84 8.21
N THR A 17 -1.94 4.17 8.12
CA THR A 17 -3.10 4.90 7.58
C THR A 17 -2.81 5.38 6.16
N ILE A 18 -3.60 4.91 5.20
CA ILE A 18 -3.61 5.38 3.82
C ILE A 18 -4.67 6.47 3.69
N LEU A 19 -4.25 7.73 3.78
CA LEU A 19 -5.14 8.89 3.74
C LEU A 19 -5.65 9.18 2.32
N CYS A 20 -4.74 9.63 1.45
CA CYS A 20 -5.07 10.01 0.08
C CYS A 20 -3.81 9.95 -0.80
N ALA A 21 -4.03 9.95 -2.11
CA ALA A 21 -3.03 10.36 -3.08
C ALA A 21 -3.52 11.61 -3.80
N LYS A 22 -2.59 12.41 -4.33
CA LYS A 22 -2.91 13.64 -5.04
C LYS A 22 -2.14 13.69 -6.35
N ASN A 23 -2.72 14.36 -7.34
CA ASN A 23 -2.10 14.56 -8.66
C ASN A 23 -1.56 13.27 -9.29
N ILE A 24 -2.36 12.20 -9.22
CA ILE A 24 -2.01 10.93 -9.86
C ILE A 24 -1.86 11.16 -11.37
N GLY A 25 -0.79 10.63 -11.95
CA GLY A 25 -0.47 10.81 -13.37
C GLY A 25 -1.63 10.44 -14.30
N LYS A 26 -2.17 11.45 -15.00
CA LYS A 26 -3.20 11.26 -16.03
C LYS A 26 -2.58 10.71 -17.31
N LYS A 27 -2.50 9.38 -17.42
CA LYS A 27 -1.98 8.71 -18.63
C LYS A 27 -2.89 8.85 -19.86
N ASP A 28 -4.19 9.07 -19.69
CA ASP A 28 -5.14 9.26 -20.79
C ASP A 28 -5.84 10.63 -20.68
N PHE A 29 -5.76 11.46 -21.71
CA PHE A 29 -6.33 12.82 -21.68
C PHE A 29 -7.86 12.84 -21.55
N PHE A 30 -8.55 11.80 -22.04
CA PHE A 30 -10.01 11.72 -22.11
C PHE A 30 -10.66 10.85 -21.03
N ARG A 31 -9.89 10.12 -20.21
CA ARG A 31 -10.44 9.21 -19.20
C ARG A 31 -9.67 9.32 -17.88
N LEU A 32 -10.42 9.54 -16.80
CA LEU A 32 -9.85 9.52 -15.46
C LEU A 32 -9.61 8.07 -15.00
N PRO A 33 -8.52 7.83 -14.24
CA PRO A 33 -8.22 6.51 -13.70
C PRO A 33 -9.17 6.16 -12.55
N ASP A 34 -9.19 4.87 -12.21
CA ASP A 34 -9.84 4.34 -11.02
C ASP A 34 -8.77 3.85 -10.04
N PRO A 35 -8.11 4.76 -9.31
CA PRO A 35 -6.99 4.41 -8.45
C PRO A 35 -7.40 3.58 -7.22
N PHE A 36 -6.56 2.61 -6.88
CA PHE A 36 -6.54 1.91 -5.59
C PHE A 36 -5.10 1.69 -5.16
N ALA A 37 -4.86 1.59 -3.85
CA ALA A 37 -3.55 1.31 -3.28
C ALA A 37 -3.48 -0.16 -2.84
N LYS A 38 -2.31 -0.78 -3.07
CA LYS A 38 -1.96 -2.12 -2.62
C LYS A 38 -0.75 -2.01 -1.71
N ILE A 39 -0.88 -2.51 -0.49
CA ILE A 39 0.15 -2.55 0.54
C ILE A 39 0.71 -3.97 0.60
N THR A 40 2.03 -4.12 0.54
CA THR A 40 2.72 -5.41 0.71
C THR A 40 3.85 -5.29 1.72
N VAL A 41 4.05 -6.32 2.54
CA VAL A 41 5.15 -6.41 3.50
C VAL A 41 6.09 -7.54 3.07
N ASP A 42 7.33 -7.19 2.72
CA ASP A 42 8.25 -8.11 2.00
C ASP A 42 8.66 -9.34 2.85
N GLY A 43 8.66 -9.26 4.19
CA GLY A 43 9.09 -10.37 5.05
C GLY A 43 7.98 -11.28 5.58
N SER A 44 6.77 -10.74 5.78
CA SER A 44 5.60 -11.51 6.22
C SER A 44 4.72 -11.96 5.05
N GLY A 45 4.87 -11.36 3.86
CA GLY A 45 4.00 -11.60 2.71
C GLY A 45 2.59 -11.03 2.89
N GLN A 46 2.34 -10.24 3.96
CA GLN A 46 1.06 -9.59 4.15
C GLN A 46 0.74 -8.69 2.96
N CYS A 47 -0.49 -8.78 2.49
CA CYS A 47 -0.98 -8.01 1.37
C CYS A 47 -2.37 -7.45 1.70
N HIS A 48 -2.51 -6.13 1.61
CA HIS A 48 -3.77 -5.43 1.80
C HIS A 48 -4.03 -4.54 0.58
N SER A 49 -5.30 -4.26 0.33
CA SER A 49 -5.71 -3.34 -0.74
C SER A 49 -6.76 -2.39 -0.20
N THR A 50 -6.74 -1.15 -0.68
CA THR A 50 -7.80 -0.18 -0.44
C THR A 50 -8.98 -0.40 -1.37
N ASP A 51 -10.07 0.28 -1.06
CA ASP A 51 -11.15 0.44 -2.00
C ASP A 51 -10.70 1.18 -3.27
N VAL A 52 -11.44 0.95 -4.36
CA VAL A 52 -11.22 1.63 -5.64
C VAL A 52 -12.00 2.94 -5.64
N CYS A 53 -11.29 4.05 -5.81
CA CYS A 53 -11.93 5.34 -6.06
C CYS A 53 -12.14 5.52 -7.57
N LYS A 54 -13.38 5.75 -8.02
CA LYS A 54 -13.69 5.87 -9.45
C LYS A 54 -13.42 7.29 -9.97
N ASN A 55 -12.91 7.39 -11.21
CA ASN A 55 -12.79 8.61 -11.99
C ASN A 55 -12.13 9.79 -11.23
N THR A 56 -10.98 9.58 -10.61
CA THR A 56 -10.32 10.64 -9.82
C THR A 56 -8.79 10.63 -9.98
N LEU A 57 -8.18 11.81 -9.92
CA LEU A 57 -6.71 11.98 -9.80
C LEU A 57 -6.28 12.18 -8.35
N ASP A 58 -7.24 12.38 -7.45
CA ASP A 58 -7.03 12.70 -6.03
C ASP A 58 -7.87 11.75 -5.16
N PRO A 59 -7.58 10.43 -5.15
CA PRO A 59 -8.33 9.48 -4.36
C PRO A 59 -8.13 9.72 -2.87
N LYS A 60 -9.23 9.60 -2.13
CA LYS A 60 -9.26 9.66 -0.67
C LYS A 60 -9.76 8.31 -0.18
N TRP A 61 -8.90 7.57 0.49
CA TRP A 61 -9.23 6.26 1.05
C TRP A 61 -9.56 6.38 2.52
N ASN A 62 -8.71 7.08 3.29
CA ASN A 62 -8.83 7.20 4.75
C ASN A 62 -9.00 5.83 5.44
N GLN A 63 -8.21 4.85 5.01
CA GLN A 63 -8.26 3.47 5.50
C GLN A 63 -7.02 3.16 6.34
N HIS A 64 -7.21 2.38 7.39
CA HIS A 64 -6.15 1.96 8.30
C HIS A 64 -5.95 0.45 8.24
N TYR A 65 -4.70 0.02 8.37
CA TYR A 65 -4.30 -1.38 8.31
C TYR A 65 -3.31 -1.70 9.42
N ASP A 66 -3.59 -2.76 10.15
CA ASP A 66 -2.67 -3.34 11.12
C ASP A 66 -1.64 -4.22 10.40
N LEU A 67 -0.40 -3.77 10.36
CA LEU A 67 0.71 -4.48 9.73
C LEU A 67 1.63 -5.09 10.81
N TYR A 68 2.11 -6.30 10.57
CA TYR A 68 3.09 -6.97 11.42
C TYR A 68 4.44 -7.00 10.69
N VAL A 69 5.34 -6.13 11.11
CA VAL A 69 6.58 -5.84 10.39
C VAL A 69 7.76 -6.34 11.22
N GLY A 70 8.55 -7.23 10.63
CA GLY A 70 9.82 -7.70 11.21
C GLY A 70 10.93 -6.65 11.16
N PRO A 71 12.05 -6.86 11.86
CA PRO A 71 13.13 -5.88 11.97
C PRO A 71 13.85 -5.60 10.64
N LYS A 72 13.79 -6.54 9.69
CA LYS A 72 14.37 -6.40 8.34
C LYS A 72 13.31 -6.20 7.26
N ASP A 73 12.04 -6.11 7.65
CA ASP A 73 10.94 -6.05 6.69
C ASP A 73 10.78 -4.63 6.16
N SER A 74 10.32 -4.54 4.92
CA SER A 74 9.97 -3.27 4.29
C SER A 74 8.52 -3.27 3.86
N ILE A 75 7.91 -2.08 3.86
CA ILE A 75 6.52 -1.88 3.45
C ILE A 75 6.53 -1.24 2.08
N THR A 76 5.89 -1.88 1.11
CA THR A 76 5.71 -1.31 -0.22
C THR A 76 4.24 -0.93 -0.39
N ILE A 77 3.99 0.32 -0.74
CA ILE A 77 2.66 0.84 -1.08
C ILE A 77 2.68 1.18 -2.56
N SER A 78 1.81 0.56 -3.34
CA SER A 78 1.74 0.73 -4.79
C SER A 78 0.35 1.16 -5.20
N VAL A 79 0.25 2.17 -6.06
CA VAL A 79 -1.02 2.71 -6.56
C VAL A 79 -1.23 2.23 -7.98
N TRP A 80 -2.43 1.73 -8.24
CA TRP A 80 -2.80 1.09 -9.50
C TRP A 80 -4.15 1.61 -9.99
N ASN A 81 -4.34 1.61 -11.31
CA ASN A 81 -5.60 1.93 -11.95
C ASN A 81 -6.37 0.64 -12.25
N HIS A 82 -7.48 0.44 -11.54
CA HIS A 82 -8.34 -0.75 -11.67
C HIS A 82 -8.84 -0.97 -13.10
N LYS A 83 -9.10 0.10 -13.88
CA LYS A 83 -9.54 -0.03 -15.29
C LYS A 83 -8.49 -0.64 -16.23
N LYS A 84 -7.21 -0.53 -15.86
CA LYS A 84 -6.09 -0.96 -16.73
C LYS A 84 -5.38 -2.19 -16.20
N ILE A 85 -5.50 -2.53 -14.91
CA ILE A 85 -4.75 -3.63 -14.29
C ILE A 85 -5.02 -5.00 -14.93
N HIS A 86 -6.22 -5.23 -15.47
CA HIS A 86 -6.59 -6.48 -16.13
C HIS A 86 -6.16 -6.56 -17.60
N LYS A 87 -5.65 -5.47 -18.21
CA LYS A 87 -5.34 -5.46 -19.65
C LYS A 87 -4.03 -6.17 -19.98
N LYS A 88 -2.96 -5.89 -19.24
CA LYS A 88 -1.64 -6.50 -19.38
C LYS A 88 -0.95 -6.48 -18.01
N GLN A 89 -0.02 -7.40 -17.77
CA GLN A 89 0.77 -7.40 -16.55
C GLN A 89 1.52 -6.07 -16.42
N GLY A 90 1.40 -5.39 -15.27
CA GLY A 90 1.98 -4.06 -15.05
C GLY A 90 1.19 -2.88 -15.66
N ALA A 91 0.13 -3.14 -16.44
CA ALA A 91 -0.72 -2.08 -16.95
C ALA A 91 -1.45 -1.38 -15.79
N GLY A 92 -1.59 -0.05 -15.89
CA GLY A 92 -2.27 0.73 -14.87
C GLY A 92 -1.43 1.05 -13.63
N PHE A 93 -0.13 0.75 -13.59
CA PHE A 93 0.74 1.28 -12.54
C PHE A 93 0.74 2.82 -12.55
N LEU A 94 0.48 3.41 -11.38
CA LEU A 94 0.39 4.85 -11.17
C LEU A 94 1.52 5.39 -10.27
N GLY A 95 2.17 4.52 -9.50
CA GLY A 95 3.31 4.88 -8.67
C GLY A 95 3.49 3.90 -7.51
N CYS A 96 4.64 3.93 -6.86
CA CYS A 96 4.86 3.22 -5.62
C CYS A 96 5.80 4.00 -4.70
N VAL A 97 5.71 3.68 -3.42
CA VAL A 97 6.66 4.08 -2.39
C VAL A 97 7.06 2.84 -1.62
N LYS A 98 8.35 2.71 -1.32
CA LYS A 98 8.89 1.65 -0.49
C LYS A 98 9.51 2.27 0.75
N ILE A 99 8.98 1.89 1.91
CA ILE A 99 9.50 2.31 3.21
C ILE A 99 10.42 1.20 3.70
N MET A 100 11.71 1.53 3.77
CA MET A 100 12.76 0.61 4.18
C MET A 100 12.73 0.38 5.69
N SER A 101 13.26 -0.77 6.13
CA SER A 101 13.27 -1.16 7.54
C SER A 101 13.94 -0.13 8.45
N ASN A 102 15.05 0.48 8.01
CA ASN A 102 15.74 1.53 8.74
C ASN A 102 14.85 2.75 9.03
N THR A 103 14.08 3.21 8.04
CA THR A 103 13.12 4.31 8.21
C THR A 103 12.01 3.93 9.19
N ILE A 104 11.52 2.70 9.11
CA ILE A 104 10.49 2.18 10.02
C ILE A 104 11.00 2.15 11.46
N GLN A 105 12.25 1.73 11.69
CA GLN A 105 12.86 1.73 13.02
C GLN A 105 13.10 3.16 13.55
N GLN A 106 13.58 4.09 12.72
CA GLN A 106 13.77 5.48 13.14
C GLN A 106 12.47 6.16 13.60
N LEU A 107 11.35 5.87 12.91
CA LEU A 107 10.03 6.39 13.30
C LEU A 107 9.56 5.84 14.65
N LYS A 108 10.06 4.68 15.08
CA LYS A 108 9.77 4.11 16.40
C LYS A 108 10.51 4.86 17.51
N ASP A 109 11.74 5.28 17.26
CA ASP A 109 12.62 5.85 18.29
C ASP A 109 12.36 7.34 18.58
N THR A 110 11.43 7.97 17.84
CA THR A 110 11.06 9.39 18.00
C THR A 110 9.83 9.60 18.90
N GLY A 111 9.37 8.55 19.59
CA GLY A 111 8.18 8.55 20.45
C GLY A 111 8.49 8.48 21.94
#